data_AF-A0A376YFN2-F1
#
_entry.id   AF-A0A376YFN2-F1
#
_cell.length_a   1.000
_cell.length_b   1.000
_cell.length_c   1.000
_cell.angle_alpha   90.00
_cell.angle_beta   90.00
_cell.angle_gamma   90.00
#
_symmetry.space_group_name_H-M   'P 1'
#
loop_
_entity.id
_entity.type
_entity.pdbx_description
1 polymer ?
#
loop_
_entity_poly.entity_id
_entity_poly.type
_entity_poly.pdbx_seq_one_letter_code
_entity_poly.pdbx_strand_id
1 'polypeptide(L)'
;MRLTLKTGKLCETFANKGVLNLQSNMPDTKPGLYEPTSPPIITDKTIVMAGSVTDNFSTRETSGVIRGFDVNTGELLWAFDPGRERSERNPV
;
A
#
# COMPACT_ATOMS: atom_id res chain seq x y z
N MET A 1 -1.41 -1.54 -9.61
CA MET A 1 -2.40 -2.01 -10.61
C MET A 1 -2.11 -3.47 -10.95
N ARG A 2 -3.12 -4.31 -11.15
CA ARG A 2 -2.96 -5.70 -11.62
C ARG A 2 -3.64 -5.89 -12.97
N LEU A 3 -2.95 -6.53 -13.91
CA LEU A 3 -3.40 -6.78 -15.27
C LEU A 3 -3.63 -8.27 -15.53
N THR A 4 -4.49 -8.59 -16.48
CA THR A 4 -4.65 -9.94 -17.01
C THR A 4 -3.55 -10.24 -18.03
N LEU A 5 -2.96 -11.44 -17.96
CA LEU A 5 -1.85 -11.83 -18.82
C LEU A 5 -2.21 -11.80 -20.32
N LYS A 6 -3.43 -12.22 -20.66
CA LYS A 6 -3.85 -12.38 -22.07
C LYS A 6 -4.16 -11.06 -22.77
N THR A 7 -4.67 -10.06 -22.05
CA THR A 7 -5.21 -8.85 -22.68
C THR A 7 -4.56 -7.56 -22.21
N GLY A 8 -3.77 -7.59 -21.13
CA GLY A 8 -3.24 -6.39 -20.49
C GLY A 8 -4.31 -5.51 -19.84
N LYS A 9 -5.59 -5.92 -19.84
CA LYS A 9 -6.68 -5.19 -19.16
C LYS A 9 -6.59 -5.37 -17.65
N LEU A 10 -7.17 -4.42 -16.92
CA LEU A 10 -7.36 -4.51 -15.47
C LEU A 10 -7.99 -5.85 -15.08
N CYS A 11 -7.43 -6.49 -14.04
CA CYS A 11 -8.01 -7.68 -13.44
C CYS A 11 -9.15 -7.24 -12.50
N GLU A 12 -10.40 -7.32 -12.97
CA GLU A 12 -11.56 -6.78 -12.25
C GLU A 12 -11.82 -7.41 -10.89
N THR A 13 -11.32 -8.63 -10.66
CA THR A 13 -11.47 -9.36 -9.40
C THR A 13 -10.41 -8.99 -8.34
N PHE A 14 -9.45 -8.14 -8.66
CA PHE A 14 -8.39 -7.72 -7.75
C PHE A 14 -8.65 -6.33 -7.19
N ALA A 15 -8.60 -6.17 -5.87
CA ALA A 15 -8.80 -4.91 -5.15
C ALA A 15 -10.03 -4.15 -5.68
N ASN A 16 -9.89 -2.84 -5.96
CA ASN A 16 -10.95 -2.06 -6.61
C ASN A 16 -10.78 -2.11 -8.13
N LYS A 17 -11.40 -3.10 -8.78
CA LYS A 17 -11.42 -3.27 -10.25
C LYS A 17 -10.02 -3.22 -10.89
N GLY A 18 -9.05 -3.90 -10.26
CA GLY A 18 -7.66 -3.99 -10.70
C GLY A 18 -6.74 -2.91 -10.13
N VAL A 19 -7.26 -1.99 -9.33
CA VAL A 19 -6.49 -0.89 -8.70
C VAL A 19 -6.47 -1.05 -7.19
N LEU A 20 -5.26 -1.08 -6.63
CA LEU A 20 -5.02 -1.07 -5.19
C LEU A 20 -4.73 0.37 -4.75
N ASN A 21 -5.50 0.87 -3.79
CA ASN A 21 -5.25 2.18 -3.18
C ASN A 21 -4.27 2.04 -2.02
N LEU A 22 -3.07 2.60 -2.16
CA LEU A 22 -2.02 2.53 -1.14
C LEU A 22 -2.20 3.57 -0.02
N GLN A 23 -3.03 4.59 -0.26
CA GLN A 23 -3.34 5.64 0.69
C GLN A 23 -4.59 5.33 1.53
N SER A 24 -5.20 4.15 1.33
CA SER A 24 -6.33 3.72 2.15
C SER A 24 -5.97 3.73 3.63
N ASN A 25 -6.84 4.35 4.43
CA ASN A 25 -6.71 4.49 5.88
C ASN A 25 -5.48 5.30 6.33
N MET A 26 -4.84 6.08 5.45
CA MET A 26 -3.87 7.08 5.88
C MET A 26 -4.57 8.34 6.41
N PRO A 27 -3.98 9.09 7.35
CA PRO A 27 -4.62 10.24 7.97
C PRO A 27 -4.55 11.49 7.09
N ASP A 28 -3.52 11.60 6.24
CA ASP A 28 -3.39 12.62 5.21
C ASP A 28 -3.04 11.94 3.87
N THR A 29 -3.86 12.19 2.85
CA THR A 29 -3.69 11.62 1.50
C THR A 29 -3.32 12.67 0.46
N LYS A 30 -2.83 13.84 0.89
CA LYS A 30 -2.36 14.86 -0.04
C LYS A 30 -1.33 14.28 -1.01
N PRO A 31 -1.42 14.59 -2.31
CA PRO A 31 -0.41 14.22 -3.28
C PRO A 31 0.98 14.69 -2.81
N GLY A 32 1.97 13.81 -2.93
CA GLY A 32 3.35 14.07 -2.52
C GLY A 32 3.70 13.70 -1.08
N LEU A 33 2.74 13.38 -0.19
CA LEU A 33 3.08 12.99 1.18
C LEU A 33 3.51 11.53 1.31
N TYR A 34 2.88 10.63 0.56
CA TYR A 34 3.27 9.22 0.49
C TYR A 34 3.43 8.82 -0.97
N GLU A 35 4.65 8.40 -1.33
CA GLU A 35 5.02 8.13 -2.70
C GLU A 35 5.70 6.76 -2.83
N PRO A 36 5.09 5.78 -3.51
CA PRO A 36 5.76 4.54 -3.84
C PRO A 36 6.85 4.81 -4.90
N THR A 37 8.10 4.96 -4.45
CA THR A 37 9.25 5.29 -5.32
C THR A 37 9.91 4.07 -5.95
N SER A 38 9.58 2.87 -5.47
CA SER A 38 10.15 1.59 -5.90
C SER A 38 9.08 0.58 -6.26
N PRO A 39 9.40 -0.43 -7.12
CA PRO A 39 8.49 -1.53 -7.39
C PRO A 39 8.11 -2.32 -6.12
N PRO A 40 6.92 -2.94 -6.09
CA PRO A 40 6.58 -3.92 -5.04
C PRO A 40 7.53 -5.12 -5.02
N ILE A 41 7.68 -5.73 -3.85
CA ILE A 41 8.13 -7.12 -3.75
C ILE A 41 6.90 -8.02 -3.84
N ILE A 42 6.94 -9.05 -4.69
CA ILE A 42 5.83 -9.99 -4.89
C ILE A 42 6.31 -11.40 -4.57
N THR A 43 5.57 -12.10 -3.73
CA THR A 43 5.77 -13.52 -3.37
C THR A 43 4.63 -14.37 -3.93
N ASP A 44 4.60 -15.66 -3.57
CA ASP A 44 3.51 -16.58 -3.92
C ASP A 44 2.16 -16.18 -3.29
N LYS A 45 2.19 -15.40 -2.20
CA LYS A 45 0.99 -15.06 -1.41
C LYS A 45 0.80 -13.56 -1.17
N THR A 46 1.88 -12.80 -1.13
CA THR A 46 1.85 -11.43 -0.63
C THR A 46 2.56 -10.45 -1.55
N ILE A 47 1.92 -9.31 -1.78
CA ILE A 47 2.51 -8.09 -2.33
C ILE A 47 2.94 -7.23 -1.16
N VAL A 48 4.23 -6.91 -1.06
CA VAL A 48 4.79 -6.01 -0.05
C VAL A 48 5.00 -4.65 -0.67
N MET A 49 4.36 -3.64 -0.10
CA MET A 49 4.44 -2.24 -0.51
C MET A 49 5.00 -1.38 0.60
N ALA A 50 5.97 -0.54 0.24
CA ALA A 50 6.47 0.58 1.01
C ALA A 50 6.41 1.85 0.13
N GLY A 51 6.66 2.99 0.74
CA GLY A 51 6.75 4.26 0.05
C GLY A 51 7.63 5.24 0.81
N SER A 52 8.13 6.22 0.08
CA SER A 52 8.74 7.41 0.65
C SER A 52 7.67 8.24 1.34
N VAL A 53 7.99 8.79 2.50
CA VAL A 53 7.22 9.86 3.12
C VAL A 53 8.01 11.14 2.93
N THR A 54 7.34 12.20 2.47
CA THR A 54 7.98 13.52 2.42
C THR A 54 8.15 14.02 3.84
N ASP A 55 9.40 14.20 4.26
CA ASP A 55 9.72 14.73 5.58
C ASP A 55 9.82 16.27 5.57
N ASN A 56 9.79 16.86 6.77
CA ASN A 56 10.01 18.29 7.00
C ASN A 56 9.00 19.25 6.33
N PHE A 57 7.86 18.74 5.86
CA PHE A 57 6.77 19.55 5.30
C PHE A 57 5.74 19.95 6.36
N SER A 58 5.59 19.12 7.39
CA SER A 58 4.58 19.19 8.44
C SER A 58 5.10 18.57 9.75
N THR A 59 4.46 18.90 10.87
CA THR A 59 4.64 18.18 12.15
C THR A 59 3.71 16.97 12.28
N ARG A 60 2.88 16.72 11.26
CA ARG A 60 1.92 15.61 11.17
C ARG A 60 2.14 14.88 9.84
N GLU A 61 3.23 14.12 9.77
CA GLU A 61 3.55 13.31 8.59
C GLU A 61 2.89 11.94 8.63
N THR A 62 2.83 11.29 7.46
CA THR A 62 2.34 9.92 7.33
C THR A 62 3.37 8.94 7.94
N SER A 63 2.94 7.83 8.55
CA SER A 63 3.86 7.01 9.38
C SER A 63 4.90 6.15 8.61
N GLY A 64 4.88 6.15 7.28
CA GLY A 64 5.78 5.33 6.47
C GLY A 64 5.51 3.82 6.58
N VAL A 65 4.31 3.46 7.03
CA VAL A 65 3.84 2.07 7.19
C VAL A 65 4.08 1.22 5.95
N ILE A 66 4.65 0.04 6.17
CA ILE A 66 4.84 -1.00 5.17
C ILE A 66 3.64 -1.94 5.25
N ARG A 67 3.03 -2.27 4.11
CA ARG A 67 1.80 -3.08 4.07
C ARG A 67 1.97 -4.32 3.19
N GLY A 68 1.38 -5.42 3.65
CA GLY A 68 1.26 -6.67 2.92
C GLY A 68 -0.16 -6.90 2.45
N PHE A 69 -0.33 -7.17 1.16
CA PHE A 69 -1.63 -7.44 0.53
C PHE A 69 -1.66 -8.86 -0.04
N ASP A 70 -2.82 -9.51 -0.01
CA ASP A 70 -3.03 -10.78 -0.70
C ASP A 70 -2.81 -10.60 -2.20
N VAL A 71 -1.99 -11.48 -2.80
CA VAL A 71 -1.60 -11.37 -4.22
C VAL A 71 -2.78 -11.60 -5.18
N ASN A 72 -3.80 -12.33 -4.74
CA ASN A 72 -4.95 -12.69 -5.55
C ASN A 72 -6.12 -11.72 -5.39
N THR A 73 -6.43 -11.32 -4.16
CA THR A 73 -7.59 -10.48 -3.86
C THR A 73 -7.22 -9.00 -3.69
N GLY A 74 -5.97 -8.70 -3.31
CA GLY A 74 -5.55 -7.35 -2.96
C GLY A 74 -5.99 -6.91 -1.56
N GLU A 75 -6.52 -7.83 -0.74
CA GLU A 75 -6.92 -7.55 0.64
C GLU A 75 -5.72 -7.30 1.55
N LEU A 76 -5.86 -6.37 2.50
CA LEU A 76 -4.82 -6.06 3.47
C LEU A 76 -4.65 -7.24 4.45
N LEU A 77 -3.47 -7.84 4.47
CA LEU A 77 -3.12 -8.95 5.36
C LEU A 77 -2.49 -8.46 6.66
N TRP A 78 -1.55 -7.53 6.54
CA TRP A 78 -0.79 -6.99 7.67
C TRP A 78 -0.24 -5.60 7.35
N ALA A 79 0.13 -4.89 8.42
CA ALA A 79 0.82 -3.63 8.35
C ALA A 79 1.92 -3.60 9.42
N PHE A 80 3.05 -3.01 9.05
CA PHE A 80 4.19 -2.77 9.91
C PHE A 80 4.48 -1.27 9.92
N ASP A 81 4.26 -0.64 11.07
CA ASP A 81 4.48 0.78 11.29
C ASP A 81 5.67 0.94 12.26
N PRO A 82 6.83 1.45 11.80
CA PRO A 82 8.01 1.59 12.63
C PRO A 82 7.83 2.62 13.76
N GLY A 83 6.86 3.53 13.63
CA GLY A 83 6.53 4.54 14.64
C GLY A 83 5.57 4.04 15.73
N ARG A 84 5.08 2.79 15.64
CA ARG A 84 4.13 2.22 16.61
C ARG A 84 4.74 1.06 17.37
N GLU A 85 4.60 1.09 18.70
CA GLU A 85 5.07 0.01 19.59
C GLU A 85 4.25 -1.28 19.45
N ARG A 86 2.98 -1.18 19.03
CA ARG A 86 2.06 -2.31 18.87
C ARG A 86 1.66 -2.48 17.42
N SER A 87 1.71 -3.74 16.96
CA SER A 87 1.21 -4.11 15.63
C SER A 87 -0.31 -3.97 15.57
N GLU A 88 -0.79 -3.23 14.57
CA GLU A 88 -2.20 -3.16 14.18
C GLU A 88 -2.34 -3.58 12.72
N ARG A 89 -3.41 -4.30 12.40
CA ARG A 89 -3.63 -4.80 11.02
C ARG A 89 -3.96 -3.67 10.04
N ASN A 90 -4.55 -2.59 10.54
CA ASN A 90 -4.97 -1.44 9.74
C ASN A 90 -4.67 -0.13 10.49
N PRO A 91 -3.38 0.21 10.66
CA PRO A 91 -2.99 1.43 11.35
C PRO A 91 -3.42 2.64 10.53
N VAL A 92 -3.93 3.64 11.24
CA VAL A 92 -4.20 4.99 10.73
C VAL A 92 -2.92 5.77 10.59
#